data_AF-A0A933N481-F1
#
_entry.id   AF-A0A933N481-F1
#
_cell.length_a   1.000
_cell.length_b   1.000
_cell.length_c   1.000
_cell.angle_alpha   90.00
_cell.angle_beta   90.00
_cell.angle_gamma   90.00
#
_symmetry.space_group_name_H-M   'P 1'
#
loop_
_entity.id
_entity.type
_entity.pdbx_description
1 polymer ?
#
loop_
_entity_poly.entity_id
_entity_poly.type
_entity_poly.pdbx_seq_one_letter_code
_entity_poly.pdbx_strand_id
1 'polypeptide(L)'
;MFRYGISILLLATLASCMTPAERADAAKAEVDRMVKVYGPACDKLGFTKDTDPWRDCLLRMRAHDDDRYRNRPVTTTCFGQRGFYNCTSF
;
A
#
# COMPACT_ATOMS: atom_id res chain seq x y z
N MET A 1 15.38 42.29 -6.58
CA MET A 1 14.62 41.28 -5.80
C MET A 1 13.42 40.69 -6.55
N PHE A 2 12.63 41.46 -7.32
CA PHE A 2 11.46 40.93 -8.06
C PHE A 2 11.77 39.85 -9.13
N ARG A 3 12.95 39.89 -9.77
CA ARG A 3 13.34 38.89 -10.80
C ARG A 3 13.54 37.48 -10.25
N TYR A 4 14.01 37.35 -9.01
CA TYR A 4 14.20 36.03 -8.36
C TYR A 4 12.88 35.45 -7.81
N GLY A 5 11.92 36.31 -7.42
CA GLY A 5 10.61 35.88 -6.94
C GLY A 5 9.78 35.18 -8.02
N ILE A 6 9.86 35.65 -9.27
CA ILE A 6 9.18 35.03 -10.42
C ILE A 6 9.79 33.66 -10.76
N SER A 7 11.12 33.53 -10.68
CA SER A 7 11.82 32.26 -10.94
C SER A 7 11.45 31.18 -9.92
N ILE A 8 11.34 31.53 -8.63
CA ILE A 8 10.95 30.58 -7.58
C ILE A 8 9.49 30.13 -7.75
N LEU A 9 8.60 31.04 -8.16
CA LEU A 9 7.19 30.70 -8.41
C LEU A 9 7.00 29.73 -9.59
N LEU A 10 7.82 29.86 -10.64
CA LEU A 10 7.81 28.99 -11.83
C LEU A 10 8.38 27.60 -11.56
N LEU A 11 9.35 27.48 -10.65
CA LEU A 11 9.87 26.18 -10.22
C LEU A 11 8.89 25.46 -9.27
N ALA A 12 8.09 26.20 -8.50
CA ALA A 12 7.11 25.62 -7.58
C ALA A 12 5.90 24.99 -8.30
N THR A 13 5.52 25.45 -9.49
CA THR A 13 4.39 24.89 -10.26
C THR A 13 4.73 23.60 -11.01
N LEU A 14 6.02 23.28 -11.18
CA LEU A 14 6.46 22.02 -11.79
C LEU A 14 6.50 20.85 -10.79
N ALA A 15 6.47 21.13 -9.48
CA ALA A 15 6.54 20.11 -8.42
C ALA A 15 5.20 19.41 -8.12
N SER A 16 4.09 19.80 -8.77
CA SER A 16 2.74 19.29 -8.48
C SER A 16 2.12 18.44 -9.60
N CYS A 17 2.84 18.16 -10.68
CA CYS A 17 2.32 17.35 -11.79
C CYS A 17 2.79 15.88 -11.66
N MET A 18 2.15 15.11 -10.78
CA MET A 18 2.15 13.66 -10.96
C MET A 18 1.37 13.41 -12.25
N THR A 19 2.07 13.07 -13.33
CA THR A 19 1.47 12.95 -14.64
C THR A 19 0.50 11.75 -14.65
N PRO A 20 -0.59 11.82 -15.44
CA PRO A 20 -1.50 10.67 -15.58
C PRO A 20 -0.79 9.41 -16.10
N ALA A 21 0.30 9.58 -16.87
CA ALA A 21 1.15 8.50 -17.34
C ALA A 21 1.83 7.77 -16.17
N GLU A 22 2.44 8.49 -15.24
CA GLU A 22 3.09 7.90 -14.07
C GLU A 22 2.10 7.15 -13.17
N ARG A 23 0.86 7.65 -13.03
CA ARG A 23 -0.19 6.95 -12.27
C ARG A 23 -0.58 5.63 -12.92
N ALA A 24 -0.72 5.61 -14.25
CA ALA A 24 -1.05 4.39 -14.98
C ALA A 24 0.06 3.34 -14.85
N ASP A 25 1.33 3.75 -14.91
CA ASP A 25 2.46 2.83 -14.74
C ASP A 25 2.60 2.32 -13.30
N ALA A 26 2.33 3.17 -12.30
CA ALA A 26 2.27 2.75 -10.90
C ALA A 26 1.15 1.70 -10.67
N ALA A 27 -0.01 1.88 -11.30
CA ALA A 27 -1.12 0.94 -11.21
C ALA A 27 -0.78 -0.41 -11.85
N LYS A 28 -0.14 -0.43 -13.02
CA LYS A 28 0.34 -1.67 -13.66
C LYS A 28 1.30 -2.42 -12.73
N ALA A 29 2.27 -1.72 -12.17
CA ALA A 29 3.25 -2.30 -11.26
C ALA A 29 2.59 -2.88 -9.99
N GLU A 30 1.51 -2.27 -9.48
CA GLU A 30 0.74 -2.83 -8.35
C GLU A 30 0.03 -4.13 -8.76
N VAL A 31 -0.61 -4.16 -9.92
CA VAL A 31 -1.27 -5.39 -10.42
C VAL A 31 -0.24 -6.51 -10.62
N ASP A 32 0.92 -6.22 -11.20
CA ASP A 32 1.99 -7.21 -11.39
C ASP A 32 2.47 -7.79 -10.06
N ARG A 33 2.58 -6.95 -9.03
CA ARG A 33 2.88 -7.41 -7.66
C ARG A 33 1.77 -8.30 -7.10
N MET A 34 0.51 -7.91 -7.24
CA MET A 34 -0.62 -8.69 -6.76
C MET A 34 -0.67 -10.07 -7.42
N VAL A 35 -0.49 -10.14 -8.74
CA VAL A 35 -0.43 -11.41 -9.47
C VAL A 35 0.72 -12.28 -8.96
N LYS A 36 1.90 -11.70 -8.73
CA LYS A 36 3.06 -12.43 -8.22
C LYS A 36 2.86 -12.97 -6.80
N VAL A 37 2.24 -12.18 -5.92
CA VAL A 37 2.09 -12.50 -4.49
C VAL A 37 0.89 -13.40 -4.23
N TYR A 38 -0.28 -13.05 -4.78
CA TYR A 38 -1.55 -13.72 -4.48
C TYR A 38 -2.00 -14.70 -5.58
N GLY A 39 -1.48 -14.57 -6.81
CA GLY A 39 -1.83 -15.46 -7.93
C GLY A 39 -1.68 -16.93 -7.61
N PRO A 40 -0.54 -17.40 -7.06
CA PRO A 40 -0.37 -18.81 -6.69
C PRO A 40 -1.38 -19.31 -5.65
N ALA A 41 -1.90 -18.43 -4.78
CA ALA A 41 -2.93 -18.80 -3.82
C ALA A 41 -4.29 -18.95 -4.52
N CYS A 42 -4.65 -18.02 -5.40
CA CYS A 42 -5.87 -18.10 -6.20
C CYS A 42 -5.87 -19.32 -7.15
N ASP A 43 -4.71 -19.65 -7.74
CA ASP A 43 -4.55 -20.85 -8.55
C ASP A 43 -4.78 -22.12 -7.73
N LYS A 44 -4.23 -22.19 -6.50
CA LYS A 44 -4.44 -23.30 -5.56
C LYS A 44 -5.88 -23.43 -5.09
N LEU A 45 -6.63 -22.33 -5.03
CA LEU A 45 -8.06 -22.32 -4.74
C LEU A 45 -8.92 -22.79 -5.92
N GLY A 46 -8.31 -23.06 -7.07
CA GLY A 46 -8.98 -23.60 -8.26
C GLY A 46 -9.58 -22.54 -9.18
N PHE A 47 -9.24 -21.26 -8.99
CA PHE A 47 -9.66 -20.20 -9.91
C PHE A 47 -8.84 -20.26 -11.20
N THR A 48 -9.50 -20.23 -12.35
CA THR A 48 -8.83 -20.18 -13.64
C THR A 48 -8.16 -18.83 -13.83
N LYS A 49 -6.85 -18.83 -14.11
CA LYS A 49 -6.06 -17.63 -14.35
C LYS A 49 -6.70 -16.70 -15.38
N ASP A 50 -6.54 -15.38 -15.17
CA ASP A 50 -7.02 -14.29 -16.03
C ASP A 50 -8.56 -14.17 -16.18
N THR A 51 -9.34 -14.97 -15.45
CA THR A 51 -10.81 -14.85 -15.39
C THR A 51 -11.28 -13.82 -14.36
N ASP A 52 -12.53 -13.34 -14.47
CA ASP A 52 -13.11 -12.43 -13.47
C ASP A 52 -13.07 -13.01 -12.03
N PRO A 53 -13.43 -14.28 -11.78
CA PRO A 53 -13.33 -14.87 -10.45
C PRO A 53 -11.90 -14.88 -9.89
N TRP A 54 -10.90 -15.11 -10.74
CA TRP A 54 -9.50 -15.09 -10.32
C TRP A 54 -9.04 -13.67 -9.97
N ARG A 55 -9.43 -12.66 -10.76
CA ARG A 55 -9.16 -11.25 -10.46
C ARG A 55 -9.83 -10.79 -9.16
N ASP A 56 -11.05 -11.23 -8.91
CA ASP A 56 -11.75 -10.96 -7.66
C ASP A 56 -11.05 -11.61 -6.44
N CYS A 57 -10.56 -12.84 -6.59
CA CYS A 57 -9.72 -13.48 -5.58
C CYS A 57 -8.48 -12.63 -5.24
N LEU A 58 -7.74 -12.14 -6.24
CA LEU A 58 -6.58 -11.28 -6.02
C LEU A 58 -6.93 -10.00 -5.23
N LEU A 59 -8.02 -9.32 -5.62
CA LEU A 59 -8.46 -8.09 -4.96
C LEU A 59 -8.86 -8.32 -3.51
N ARG A 60 -9.55 -9.43 -3.23
CA ARG A 60 -9.96 -9.80 -1.87
C ARG A 60 -8.77 -10.13 -0.98
N MET A 61 -7.78 -10.86 -1.51
CA MET A 61 -6.54 -11.16 -0.80
C MET A 61 -5.76 -9.89 -0.46
N ARG A 62 -5.68 -8.95 -1.41
CA ARG A 62 -5.06 -7.64 -1.20
C ARG A 62 -5.77 -6.83 -0.12
N ALA A 63 -7.10 -6.79 -0.16
CA ALA A 63 -7.90 -6.08 0.84
C ALA A 63 -7.70 -6.67 2.25
N HIS A 64 -7.74 -8.00 2.37
CA HIS A 64 -7.49 -8.68 3.64
C HIS A 64 -6.08 -8.42 4.20
N ASP A 65 -5.06 -8.38 3.34
CA ASP A 65 -3.69 -8.06 3.75
C ASP A 65 -3.54 -6.60 4.20
N ASP A 66 -4.21 -5.66 3.52
CA ASP A 66 -4.27 -4.26 3.94
C ASP A 66 -4.94 -4.10 5.30
N ASP A 67 -6.08 -4.78 5.52
CA ASP A 67 -6.75 -4.79 6.83
C ASP A 67 -5.85 -5.36 7.92
N ARG A 68 -5.12 -6.46 7.63
CA ARG A 68 -4.15 -7.03 8.58
C ARG A 68 -3.02 -6.07 8.88
N TYR A 69 -2.52 -5.36 7.88
CA TYR A 69 -1.45 -4.37 8.05
C TYR A 69 -1.93 -3.17 8.87
N ARG A 70 -3.11 -2.64 8.56
CA ARG A 70 -3.72 -1.49 9.28
C ARG A 70 -4.05 -1.82 10.73
N ASN A 71 -4.48 -3.04 11.00
CA ASN A 71 -4.81 -3.50 12.36
C ASN A 71 -3.60 -4.09 13.11
N ARG A 72 -2.39 -4.01 12.55
CA ARG A 72 -1.20 -4.47 13.24
C ARG A 72 -0.83 -3.44 14.32
N PRO A 73 -0.76 -3.83 15.61
CA PRO A 73 -0.42 -2.90 16.66
C PRO A 73 1.01 -2.37 16.43
N VAL A 74 1.12 -1.05 16.39
CA VAL A 74 2.38 -0.34 16.09
C VAL A 74 3.20 -0.07 17.34
N THR A 75 2.56 -0.15 18.50
CA THR A 75 3.15 0.20 19.79
C THR A 75 2.75 -0.81 20.86
N THR A 76 3.74 -1.39 21.53
CA THR A 76 3.55 -2.20 22.73
C THR A 76 4.01 -1.39 23.92
N THR A 77 3.08 -1.05 24.82
CA THR A 77 3.42 -0.45 26.11
C THR A 77 3.31 -1.50 27.21
N CYS A 78 4.35 -1.61 28.02
CA CYS A 78 4.37 -2.44 29.20
C CYS A 78 4.36 -1.57 30.44
N PHE A 79 3.33 -1.71 31.27
CA PHE A 79 3.23 -1.02 32.55
C PHE A 79 3.44 -2.03 33.69
N GLY A 80 4.31 -1.71 34.65
CA GLY A 80 4.58 -2.57 35.80
C GLY A 80 5.90 -2.31 36.52
N GLN A 81 6.04 -2.85 37.74
CA GLN A 81 7.30 -2.94 38.49
C GLN A 81 7.70 -4.40 38.71
N ARG A 82 8.99 -4.62 39.04
CA ARG A 82 9.69 -5.92 39.08
C ARG A 82 8.77 -7.11 39.40
N GLY A 83 8.61 -8.00 38.41
CA GLY A 83 7.89 -9.26 38.55
C GLY A 83 6.49 -9.29 37.94
N PHE A 84 5.87 -8.14 37.67
CA PHE A 84 4.54 -8.07 37.05
C PHE A 84 4.51 -6.98 35.97
N TYR A 85 4.84 -7.36 34.73
CA TYR A 85 4.68 -6.49 33.57
C TYR A 85 3.38 -6.88 32.87
N ASN A 86 2.48 -5.93 32.66
CA ASN A 86 1.31 -6.12 31.81
C ASN A 86 1.54 -5.34 30.51
N CYS A 87 1.73 -6.07 29.41
CA CYS A 87 2.02 -5.49 28.11
C CYS A 87 0.75 -5.48 27.27
N THR A 88 0.33 -4.29 26.85
CA THR A 88 -0.77 -4.11 25.90
C THR A 88 -0.20 -3.59 24.59
N SER A 89 -0.70 -4.11 23.47
CA SER A 89 -0.33 -3.66 22.13
C SER A 89 -1.55 -3.02 21.48
N PHE A 90 -1.37 -1.83 20.91
CA PHE A 90 -2.40 -1.05 20.24
C PHE A 90 -1.91 -0.52 18.89
#